data_AF-A0A081RKN0-F1
#
_entry.id   AF-A0A081RKN0-F1
#
_cell.length_a   1.000
_cell.length_b   1.000
_cell.length_c   1.000
_cell.angle_alpha   90.00
_cell.angle_beta   90.00
_cell.angle_gamma   90.00
#
_symmetry.space_group_name_H-M   'P 1'
#
loop_
_entity.id
_entity.type
_entity.pdbx_description
1 polymer ?
#
loop_
_entity_poly.entity_id
_entity_poly.type
_entity_poly.pdbx_seq_one_letter_code
_entity_poly.pdbx_strand_id
1 'polypeptide(L)' 'MKKTIEETTIQEKPIQDRLKQASSITVESALRNKVNLNVSWYDVHGEQQNQKFTILAGSVIEF' A
#
# COMPACT_ATOMS: atom_id res chain seq x y z
N MET A 1 12.73 21.29 29.92
CA MET A 1 13.17 19.98 29.41
C MET A 1 12.66 19.86 27.97
N LYS A 2 13.55 19.93 26.96
CA LYS A 2 13.18 19.78 25.55
C LYS A 2 13.15 18.28 25.24
N LYS A 3 12.00 17.76 24.77
CA LYS A 3 11.89 16.39 24.25
C LYS A 3 12.56 16.35 22.89
N THR A 4 13.69 15.65 22.81
CA THR A 4 14.33 15.31 21.54
C THR A 4 13.46 14.25 20.87
N ILE A 5 12.87 14.59 19.74
CA ILE A 5 12.21 13.61 18.87
C ILE A 5 13.38 12.92 18.16
N GLU A 6 13.60 11.66 18.46
CA GLU A 6 14.53 10.82 17.73
C GLU A 6 14.02 10.74 16.28
N GLU A 7 14.66 11.49 15.39
CA GLU A 7 14.55 11.26 13.94
C GLU A 7 15.13 9.88 13.68
N THR A 8 14.28 8.85 13.74
CA THR A 8 14.58 7.55 13.18
C THR A 8 14.99 7.78 11.73
N THR A 9 16.28 7.66 11.45
CA THR A 9 16.85 7.75 10.11
C THR A 9 16.31 6.55 9.33
N ILE A 10 15.13 6.70 8.74
CA ILE A 10 14.53 5.67 7.89
C ILE A 10 15.48 5.55 6.70
N GLN A 11 16.26 4.46 6.69
CA GLN A 11 17.16 4.14 5.59
C GLN A 11 16.31 3.97 4.34
N GLU A 12 16.30 4.99 3.48
CA GLU A 12 15.43 5.00 2.31
C GLU A 12 15.80 3.84 1.39
N LYS A 13 14.86 2.92 1.19
CA LYS A 13 15.00 1.84 0.21
C LYS A 13 15.20 2.46 -1.19
N PRO A 14 15.92 1.77 -2.10
CA PRO A 14 16.00 2.18 -3.49
C PRO A 14 14.61 2.49 -4.06
N ILE A 15 14.52 3.49 -4.93
CA ILE A 15 13.23 3.93 -5.50
C ILE A 15 12.46 2.77 -6.13
N GLN A 16 13.18 1.83 -6.75
CA GLN A 16 12.64 0.60 -7.35
C GLN A 16 11.90 -0.28 -6.33
N ASP A 17 12.36 -0.36 -5.08
CA ASP A 17 11.73 -1.13 -4.01
C ASP A 17 10.56 -0.38 -3.35
N ARG A 18 10.53 0.96 -3.47
CA ARG A 18 9.40 1.79 -3.05
C ARG A 18 8.24 1.70 -4.06
N LEU A 19 8.55 1.62 -5.35
CA LEU A 19 7.57 1.52 -6.44
C LEU A 19 6.87 0.15 -6.49
N LYS A 20 7.53 -0.91 -6.02
CA LYS A 20 6.93 -2.26 -5.89
C LYS A 20 5.87 -2.38 -4.77
N GLN A 21 5.75 -1.38 -3.90
CA GLN A 21 4.77 -1.40 -2.82
C GLN A 21 3.52 -0.61 -3.22
N ALA A 22 2.35 -1.09 -2.79
CA ALA A 22 1.11 -0.32 -2.92
C ALA A 22 1.30 1.05 -2.25
N SER A 23 1.13 2.12 -3.02
CA SER A 23 1.16 3.49 -2.50
C SER A 23 -0.12 3.81 -1.73
N SER A 24 -1.23 3.17 -2.10
CA SER A 24 -2.50 3.29 -1.41
C SER A 24 -3.35 2.02 -1.56
N ILE A 25 -4.03 1.63 -0.48
CA ILE A 25 -5.05 0.59 -0.48
C ILE A 25 -6.33 1.23 0.03
N THR A 26 -7.34 1.34 -0.84
CA THR A 26 -8.64 1.92 -0.51
C THR A 26 -9.68 0.82 -0.37
N VAL A 27 -10.42 0.81 0.73
CA VAL A 27 -11.61 -0.05 0.87
C VAL A 27 -12.79 0.65 0.18
N GLU A 28 -13.24 0.12 -0.96
CA GLU A 28 -14.40 0.67 -1.67
C GLU A 28 -15.72 0.24 -1.02
N SER A 29 -15.77 -0.99 -0.48
CA SER A 29 -16.91 -1.46 0.33
C SER A 29 -16.54 -2.68 1.16
N ALA A 30 -17.21 -2.86 2.30
CA ALA A 30 -17.09 -4.03 3.14
C ALA A 30 -18.48 -4.60 3.41
N LEU A 31 -18.71 -5.83 2.95
CA LEU A 31 -19.89 -6.63 3.22
C LEU A 31 -19.48 -7.82 4.10
N ARG A 32 -20.45 -8.52 4.67
CA ARG A 32 -20.16 -9.70 5.49
C ARG A 32 -19.32 -10.71 4.70
N ASN A 33 -18.14 -11.03 5.22
CA ASN A 33 -17.15 -11.95 4.63
C ASN A 33 -16.56 -11.53 3.26
N LYS A 34 -16.74 -10.28 2.83
CA LYS A 34 -16.27 -9.79 1.54
C LYS A 34 -15.84 -8.34 1.61
N VAL A 35 -14.66 -8.01 1.10
CA VAL A 35 -14.15 -6.64 1.00
C VAL A 35 -13.79 -6.36 -0.46
N ASN A 36 -14.25 -5.21 -0.96
CA ASN A 36 -13.83 -4.70 -2.25
C ASN A 36 -12.74 -3.65 -2.02
N LEU A 37 -11.59 -3.86 -2.64
CA LEU A 37 -10.41 -3.01 -2.51
C LEU A 37 -10.06 -2.39 -3.85
N ASN A 38 -9.50 -1.19 -3.81
CA ASN A 38 -8.77 -0.59 -4.91
C ASN A 38 -7.34 -0.33 -4.44
N VAL A 39 -6.40 -1.05 -5.04
CA VAL A 39 -4.97 -0.94 -4.73
C VAL A 39 -4.33 -0.11 -5.82
N SER A 40 -3.57 0.91 -5.43
CA SER A 40 -2.83 1.76 -6.34
C SER A 40 -1.34 1.75 -6.01
N TRP A 41 -0.51 1.79 -7.04
CA TRP A 41 0.96 1.87 -6.95
C TRP A 41 1.51 2.70 -8.10
N TYR A 42 2.80 2.98 -8.09
CA TYR A 42 3.48 3.65 -9.19
C TYR A 42 4.45 2.68 -9.84
N ASP A 43 4.53 2.63 -11.16
CA ASP A 43 5.51 1.81 -11.85
C ASP A 43 6.90 2.46 -11.91
N VAL A 44 7.86 1.78 -12.53
CA VAL A 44 9.25 2.26 -12.67
C VAL A 44 9.39 3.57 -13.43
N HIS A 45 8.37 3.96 -14.19
CA HIS A 45 8.32 5.22 -14.94
C HIS A 45 7.59 6.32 -14.14
N GLY A 46 7.05 6.00 -12.97
CA GLY A 46 6.28 6.92 -12.14
C GLY A 46 4.81 7.05 -12.57
N GLU A 47 4.34 6.17 -13.46
CA GLU A 47 2.94 6.16 -13.89
C GLU A 47 2.09 5.45 -12.83
N GLN A 48 0.95 6.05 -12.51
CA GLN A 48 0.05 5.48 -11.51
C GLN A 48 -0.72 4.29 -12.10
N GLN A 49 -0.58 3.15 -11.46
CA GLN A 49 -1.34 1.93 -11.73
C GLN A 49 -2.43 1.76 -10.67
N ASN A 50 -3.56 1.16 -11.05
CA ASN A 50 -4.60 0.76 -10.12
C ASN A 50 -5.16 -0.61 -10.47
N GLN A 51 -5.59 -1.34 -9.46
CA GLN A 51 -6.27 -2.61 -9.63
C GLN A 51 -7.33 -2.81 -8.55
N LYS A 52 -8.52 -3.21 -9.01
CA LYS A 52 -9.65 -3.54 -8.14
C LYS A 52 -9.64 -5.01 -7.79
N PHE A 53 -9.88 -5.29 -6.52
CA PHE A 53 -9.98 -6.65 -5.99
C PHE A 53 -11.29 -6.81 -5.24
N THR A 54 -11.85 -8.01 -5.32
CA THR A 54 -12.86 -8.49 -4.39
C THR A 54 -12.24 -9.64 -3.62
N ILE A 55 -11.99 -9.44 -2.33
CA ILE A 55 -11.45 -10.48 -1.45
C ILE A 55 -12.51 -11.03 -0.52
N LEU A 56 -12.44 -12.34 -0.27
CA LEU A 56 -13.25 -13.00 0.74
C LEU A 56 -12.50 -13.01 2.08
N ALA A 57 -13.23 -13.22 3.17
CA ALA A 57 -12.62 -13.40 4.48
C ALA A 57 -11.61 -14.57 4.46
N GLY A 58 -10.41 -14.31 4.96
CA GLY A 58 -9.31 -15.29 4.98
C GLY A 58 -8.50 -15.40 3.68
N SER A 59 -8.79 -14.59 2.66
CA SER A 59 -7.97 -14.51 1.44
C SER A 59 -6.70 -13.68 1.66
N VAL A 60 -5.63 -14.05 0.96
CA VAL A 60 -4.36 -13.31 0.89
C VAL A 60 -4.18 -12.77 -0.53
N ILE A 61 -3.70 -11.53 -0.64
CA ILE A 61 -3.25 -10.94 -1.92
C ILE A 61 -1.73 -10.86 -1.87
N GLU A 62 -1.06 -11.41 -2.89
CA GLU A 62 0.40 -11.35 -3.05
C GLU A 62 0.75 -10.41 -4.21
N PHE A 63 1.87 -9.69 -4.08
CA PHE A 63 2.39 -8.71 -5.03
C PHE A 63 3.89 -8.91 -5.25
#